data_AF-A0A7X0AM98-F1
#
_entry.id   AF-A0A7X0AM98-F1
#
_cell.length_a   1.000
_cell.length_b   1.000
_cell.length_c   1.000
_cell.angle_alpha   90.00
_cell.angle_beta   90.00
_cell.angle_gamma   90.00
#
_symmetry.space_group_name_H-M   'P 1'
#
loop_
_entity.id
_entity.type
_entity.pdbx_description
1 polymer ?
#
loop_
_entity_poly.entity_id
_entity_poly.type
_entity_poly.pdbx_seq_one_letter_code
_entity_poly.pdbx_strand_id
1 'polypeptide(L)'
;MKHVPTLDIRRYDTDRDAFVAELGAAYREFGFCCISGHGIARELIDDSYDAFQRFFALPTDVKMKYHVPGSGGARGYTPYKVETAKDSKHADLKEFWHIGREISRDSTFADVMPPNLWPAEVPDFRPHGYALYEALDQLGTRVLCGLALHIGLPEHYFGDKTDQGNSILRPIHYPPITQDNIPNERAGAHEDINFITLLVGASAEGLEVLSEGEWLPVTTEGDAIVVNIGDMLQRLSNHVYPSTSHRVVNPPNANARKPRYSVPFFLHPNPDVVLDPVVQCITPDNPSRYSDSITSHEYLMQRLREIKLI
;
A
#
# COMPACT_ATOMS: atom_id res chain seq x y z
N MET A 1 2.06 10.15 25.21
CA MET A 1 1.92 10.49 23.77
C MET A 1 1.28 9.30 23.10
N LYS A 2 0.27 9.53 22.26
CA LYS A 2 -0.27 8.48 21.38
C LYS A 2 0.80 8.08 20.37
N HIS A 3 0.89 6.79 20.07
CA HIS A 3 1.79 6.25 19.06
C HIS A 3 1.08 5.10 18.36
N VAL A 4 1.38 4.90 17.08
CA VAL A 4 0.89 3.73 16.34
C VAL A 4 1.53 2.48 16.96
N PRO A 5 0.74 1.49 17.42
CA PRO A 5 1.30 0.34 18.13
C PRO A 5 2.01 -0.62 17.17
N THR A 6 2.98 -1.36 17.71
CA THR A 6 3.59 -2.52 17.04
C THR A 6 3.03 -3.80 17.64
N LEU A 7 2.44 -4.65 16.81
CA LEU A 7 1.82 -5.92 17.22
C LEU A 7 2.56 -7.10 16.59
N ASP A 8 2.87 -8.10 17.40
CA ASP A 8 3.47 -9.36 16.95
C ASP A 8 2.41 -10.29 16.39
N ILE A 9 2.39 -10.48 15.07
CA ILE A 9 1.36 -11.28 14.39
C ILE A 9 1.39 -12.76 14.75
N ARG A 10 2.49 -13.26 15.34
CA ARG A 10 2.56 -14.65 15.84
C ARG A 10 1.56 -14.89 16.97
N ARG A 11 1.17 -13.84 17.69
CA ARG A 11 0.11 -13.92 18.71
C ARG A 11 -1.25 -14.30 18.14
N TYR A 12 -1.46 -14.13 16.84
CA TYR A 12 -2.63 -14.67 16.15
C TYR A 12 -2.80 -16.18 16.37
N ASP A 13 -1.69 -16.92 16.47
CA ASP A 13 -1.70 -18.38 16.64
C ASP A 13 -1.69 -18.81 18.12
N THR A 14 -1.19 -17.96 19.02
CA THR A 14 -0.96 -18.32 20.45
C THR A 14 -1.91 -17.66 21.43
N ASP A 15 -2.47 -16.50 21.08
CA ASP A 15 -3.32 -15.65 21.93
C ASP A 15 -4.27 -14.83 21.05
N ARG A 16 -5.03 -15.55 20.22
CA ARG A 16 -5.79 -14.99 19.09
C ARG A 16 -6.77 -13.90 19.51
N ASP A 17 -7.55 -14.13 20.55
CA ASP A 17 -8.63 -13.22 20.94
C ASP A 17 -8.08 -11.88 21.43
N ALA A 18 -7.01 -11.89 22.22
CA ALA A 18 -6.35 -10.66 22.66
C ALA A 18 -5.66 -9.94 21.49
N PHE A 19 -4.97 -10.68 20.62
CA PHE A 19 -4.36 -10.09 19.42
C PHE A 19 -5.41 -9.43 18.51
N VAL A 20 -6.53 -10.09 18.23
CA VAL A 20 -7.62 -9.57 17.41
C VAL A 20 -8.23 -8.31 18.04
N ALA A 21 -8.40 -8.29 19.36
CA ALA A 21 -8.89 -7.11 20.08
C ALA A 21 -7.93 -5.92 19.99
N GLU A 22 -6.62 -6.15 20.20
CA GLU A 22 -5.58 -5.12 20.11
C GLU A 22 -5.42 -4.58 18.67
N LEU A 23 -5.41 -5.49 17.69
CA LEU A 23 -5.36 -5.16 16.26
C LEU A 23 -6.54 -4.28 15.88
N GLY A 24 -7.75 -4.69 16.24
CA GLY A 24 -8.96 -3.94 15.99
C GLY A 24 -8.96 -2.56 16.65
N ALA A 25 -8.53 -2.46 17.90
CA ALA A 25 -8.41 -1.18 18.60
C ALA A 25 -7.43 -0.22 17.89
N ALA A 26 -6.25 -0.73 17.50
CA ALA A 26 -5.25 0.05 16.76
C ALA A 26 -5.82 0.61 15.45
N TYR A 27 -6.47 -0.23 14.65
CA TYR A 27 -7.03 0.21 13.39
C TYR A 27 -8.23 1.14 13.54
N ARG A 28 -9.08 0.96 14.56
CA ARG A 28 -10.18 1.91 14.83
C ARG A 28 -9.67 3.30 15.23
N GLU A 29 -8.59 3.36 16.01
CA GLU A 29 -8.04 4.62 16.49
C GLU A 29 -7.20 5.32 15.42
N PHE A 30 -6.30 4.60 14.77
CA PHE A 30 -5.30 5.20 13.89
C PHE A 30 -5.52 4.92 12.41
N GLY A 31 -6.26 3.87 12.04
CA GLY A 31 -6.23 3.31 10.69
C GLY A 31 -4.89 2.68 10.31
N PHE A 32 -3.97 2.56 11.27
CA PHE A 32 -2.58 2.14 11.10
C PHE A 32 -2.16 1.19 12.23
N CYS A 33 -1.29 0.23 11.92
CA CYS A 33 -0.60 -0.62 12.87
C CYS A 33 0.77 -0.99 12.32
N CYS A 34 1.78 -1.17 13.17
CA CYS A 34 3.03 -1.82 12.78
C CYS A 34 2.94 -3.32 13.10
N ILE A 35 3.39 -4.17 12.19
CA ILE A 35 3.33 -5.62 12.32
C ILE A 35 4.73 -6.19 12.42
N SER A 36 5.05 -6.84 13.54
CA SER A 36 6.29 -7.59 13.75
C SER A 36 6.05 -9.10 13.70
N GLY A 37 7.12 -9.89 13.64
CA GLY A 37 7.01 -11.34 13.56
C GLY A 37 6.35 -11.85 12.26
N HIS A 38 6.37 -11.03 11.21
CA HIS A 38 5.65 -11.25 9.95
C HIS A 38 6.16 -12.43 9.12
N GLY A 39 7.37 -12.95 9.42
CA GLY A 39 7.90 -14.17 8.81
C GLY A 39 8.46 -14.02 7.39
N ILE A 40 8.52 -12.80 6.86
CA ILE A 40 9.19 -12.52 5.58
C ILE A 40 10.69 -12.48 5.85
N ALA A 41 11.45 -13.32 5.13
CA ALA A 41 12.90 -13.38 5.27
C ALA A 41 13.54 -12.03 4.95
N ARG A 42 14.49 -11.60 5.79
CA ARG A 42 15.21 -10.35 5.59
C ARG A 42 15.97 -10.35 4.28
N GLU A 43 16.57 -11.49 3.93
CA GLU A 43 17.31 -11.68 2.69
C GLU A 43 16.43 -11.43 1.46
N LEU A 44 15.16 -11.87 1.48
CA LEU A 44 14.22 -11.60 0.39
C LEU A 44 13.93 -10.11 0.23
N ILE A 45 13.77 -9.39 1.34
CA ILE A 45 13.56 -7.94 1.33
C ILE A 45 14.81 -7.25 0.77
N ASP A 46 15.98 -7.56 1.31
CA ASP A 46 17.26 -6.95 0.92
C ASP A 46 17.57 -7.22 -0.57
N ASP A 47 17.44 -8.46 -1.04
CA ASP A 47 17.66 -8.84 -2.44
C ASP A 47 16.69 -8.13 -3.40
N SER A 48 15.43 -7.95 -2.97
CA SER A 48 14.43 -7.21 -3.76
C SER A 48 14.80 -5.73 -3.88
N TYR A 49 15.19 -5.09 -2.76
CA TYR A 49 15.65 -3.70 -2.77
C TYR A 49 16.88 -3.54 -3.66
N ASP A 50 17.86 -4.44 -3.57
CA ASP A 50 19.06 -4.41 -4.41
C ASP A 50 18.72 -4.52 -5.91
N ALA A 51 17.79 -5.42 -6.27
CA ALA A 51 17.32 -5.54 -7.65
C ALA A 51 16.62 -4.26 -8.14
N PHE A 52 15.74 -3.67 -7.32
CA PHE A 52 15.07 -2.41 -7.64
C PHE A 52 16.05 -1.25 -7.78
N GLN A 53 17.03 -1.15 -6.88
CA GLN A 53 18.08 -0.12 -6.95
C GLN A 53 18.90 -0.23 -8.22
N ARG A 54 19.33 -1.44 -8.61
CA ARG A 54 20.04 -1.64 -9.88
C ARG A 54 19.20 -1.26 -11.08
N PHE A 55 17.90 -1.53 -11.08
CA PHE A 55 17.00 -1.07 -12.13
C PHE A 55 16.92 0.46 -12.18
N PHE A 56 16.69 1.13 -11.05
CA PHE A 56 16.57 2.60 -11.04
C PHE A 56 17.90 3.31 -11.38
N ALA A 57 19.04 2.64 -11.17
CA ALA A 57 20.36 3.10 -11.59
C ALA A 57 20.63 2.98 -13.11
N LEU A 58 19.76 2.29 -13.88
CA LEU A 58 19.92 2.18 -15.32
C LEU A 58 19.75 3.54 -16.03
N PRO A 59 20.36 3.71 -17.21
CA PRO A 59 20.12 4.87 -18.07
C PRO A 59 18.62 5.12 -18.34
N THR A 60 18.21 6.39 -18.40
CA THR A 60 16.80 6.76 -18.58
C THR A 60 16.18 6.15 -19.84
N ASP A 61 16.92 6.14 -20.95
CA ASP A 61 16.50 5.54 -22.21
C ASP A 61 16.24 4.02 -22.08
N VAL A 62 17.02 3.34 -21.24
CA VAL A 62 16.80 1.92 -20.92
C VAL A 62 15.52 1.74 -20.11
N LYS A 63 15.32 2.52 -19.05
CA LYS A 63 14.10 2.45 -18.20
C LYS A 63 12.83 2.77 -18.99
N MET A 64 12.91 3.74 -19.90
CA MET A 64 11.78 4.16 -20.74
C MET A 64 11.27 3.08 -21.69
N LYS A 65 12.04 2.01 -21.98
CA LYS A 65 11.54 0.84 -22.72
C LYS A 65 10.36 0.14 -22.03
N TYR A 66 10.24 0.32 -20.72
CA TYR A 66 9.21 -0.30 -19.88
C TYR A 66 8.08 0.68 -19.51
N HIS A 67 8.10 1.89 -20.06
CA HIS A 67 7.00 2.83 -19.91
C HIS A 67 5.91 2.51 -20.95
N VAL A 68 4.66 2.38 -20.49
CA VAL A 68 3.49 2.15 -21.35
C VAL A 68 2.64 3.42 -21.38
N PRO A 69 2.73 4.25 -22.45
CA PRO A 69 1.96 5.48 -22.54
C PRO A 69 0.45 5.22 -22.46
N GLY A 70 -0.27 6.09 -21.74
CA GLY A 70 -1.73 6.01 -21.61
C GLY A 70 -2.25 4.91 -20.67
N SER A 71 -1.37 4.09 -20.08
CA SER A 71 -1.76 3.02 -19.14
C SER A 71 -2.08 3.51 -17.72
N GLY A 72 -1.96 4.81 -17.44
CA GLY A 72 -2.00 5.34 -16.08
C GLY A 72 -0.87 4.79 -15.19
N GLY A 73 0.19 4.23 -15.79
CA GLY A 73 1.28 3.57 -15.07
C GLY A 73 0.88 2.24 -14.44
N ALA A 74 -0.19 1.57 -14.88
CA ALA A 74 -0.73 0.37 -14.24
C ALA A 74 0.29 -0.78 -14.08
N ARG A 75 1.29 -0.90 -14.97
CA ARG A 75 2.38 -1.88 -14.94
C ARG A 75 3.66 -1.25 -15.45
N GLY A 76 4.80 -1.79 -15.02
CA GLY A 76 6.11 -1.36 -15.51
C GLY A 76 6.52 0.00 -14.98
N TYR A 77 7.31 0.73 -15.77
CA TYR A 77 8.00 1.93 -15.34
C TYR A 77 7.19 3.21 -15.56
N THR A 78 7.14 4.05 -14.53
CA THR A 78 6.64 5.43 -14.60
C THR A 78 7.78 6.41 -14.32
N PRO A 79 8.13 7.28 -15.29
CA PRO A 79 9.20 8.25 -15.12
C PRO A 79 8.81 9.39 -14.18
N TYR A 80 9.82 10.18 -13.81
CA TYR A 80 9.63 11.44 -13.10
C TYR A 80 8.58 12.34 -13.74
N LYS A 81 7.86 13.10 -12.89
CA LYS A 81 6.93 14.17 -13.29
C LYS A 81 5.67 13.72 -14.04
N VAL A 82 5.30 12.45 -13.97
CA VAL A 82 4.01 11.95 -14.53
C VAL A 82 2.87 12.16 -13.53
N GLU A 83 3.09 11.91 -12.24
CA GLU A 83 2.09 12.21 -11.20
C GLU A 83 2.26 13.65 -10.71
N THR A 84 1.17 14.43 -10.72
CA THR A 84 1.13 15.76 -10.09
C THR A 84 0.25 15.65 -8.86
N ALA A 85 0.82 15.73 -7.65
CA ALA A 85 0.03 15.89 -6.44
C ALA A 85 -0.86 17.13 -6.59
N LYS A 86 -2.16 17.00 -6.30
CA LYS A 86 -3.12 18.11 -6.30
C LYS A 86 -2.52 19.24 -5.46
N ASP A 87 -2.35 20.42 -6.05
CA ASP A 87 -1.85 21.66 -5.43
C ASP A 87 -0.32 21.79 -5.19
N SER A 88 0.54 20.92 -5.73
CA SER A 88 2.01 21.10 -5.65
C SER A 88 2.59 22.00 -6.75
N LYS A 89 3.42 22.98 -6.36
CA LYS A 89 4.21 23.83 -7.29
C LYS A 89 5.47 23.15 -7.84
N HIS A 90 5.84 22.00 -7.30
CA HIS A 90 7.06 21.26 -7.67
C HIS A 90 6.66 19.91 -8.24
N ALA A 91 7.19 19.58 -9.42
CA ALA A 91 6.95 18.28 -10.04
C ALA A 91 7.44 17.16 -9.12
N ASP A 92 6.63 16.11 -8.96
CA ASP A 92 6.96 15.01 -8.06
C ASP A 92 8.28 14.37 -8.51
N LEU A 93 9.30 14.47 -7.66
CA LEU A 93 10.63 13.93 -7.92
C LEU A 93 10.63 12.48 -7.47
N LYS A 94 9.80 11.64 -8.11
CA LYS A 94 9.83 10.20 -7.93
C LYS A 94 9.68 9.49 -9.26
N GLU A 95 10.35 8.37 -9.37
CA GLU A 95 10.12 7.38 -10.41
C GLU A 95 9.69 6.09 -9.73
N PHE A 96 8.89 5.27 -10.40
CA PHE A 96 8.41 4.03 -9.81
C PHE A 96 8.21 2.93 -10.83
N TRP A 97 8.08 1.72 -10.31
CA TRP A 97 7.70 0.54 -11.06
C TRP A 97 6.43 -0.07 -10.46
N HIS A 98 5.57 -0.68 -11.26
CA HIS A 98 4.46 -1.51 -10.79
C HIS A 98 4.60 -2.97 -11.19
N ILE A 99 4.57 -3.84 -10.18
CA ILE A 99 4.37 -5.28 -10.31
C ILE A 99 2.96 -5.58 -9.81
N GLY A 100 2.10 -6.14 -10.66
CA GLY A 100 0.79 -6.64 -10.27
C GLY A 100 0.74 -8.17 -10.20
N ARG A 101 -0.46 -8.71 -9.91
CA ARG A 101 -0.70 -10.16 -9.92
C ARG A 101 -0.50 -10.75 -11.31
N GLU A 102 0.23 -11.86 -11.41
CA GLU A 102 0.23 -12.67 -12.63
C GLU A 102 -1.04 -13.56 -12.63
N ILE A 103 -1.94 -13.31 -13.58
CA ILE A 103 -3.19 -14.08 -13.75
C ILE A 103 -3.24 -14.75 -15.12
N SER A 104 -3.99 -15.84 -15.23
CA SER A 104 -4.21 -16.51 -16.51
C SER A 104 -4.92 -15.60 -17.52
N ARG A 105 -4.67 -15.83 -18.82
CA ARG A 105 -5.21 -14.98 -19.88
C ARG A 105 -6.60 -15.35 -20.38
N ASP A 106 -7.14 -16.45 -19.87
CA ASP A 106 -8.56 -16.83 -19.93
C ASP A 106 -9.37 -16.34 -18.70
N SER A 107 -8.74 -15.68 -17.73
CA SER A 107 -9.43 -15.08 -16.58
C SER A 107 -10.39 -13.97 -17.03
N THR A 108 -11.53 -13.88 -16.35
CA THR A 108 -12.51 -12.79 -16.49
C THR A 108 -11.93 -11.40 -16.21
N PHE A 109 -10.82 -11.31 -15.47
CA PHE A 109 -10.17 -10.04 -15.11
C PHE A 109 -9.06 -9.62 -16.08
N ALA A 110 -8.86 -10.36 -17.19
CA ALA A 110 -7.75 -10.13 -18.10
C ALA A 110 -7.68 -8.73 -18.70
N ASP A 111 -8.84 -8.14 -18.98
CA ASP A 111 -8.94 -6.82 -19.61
C ASP A 111 -8.59 -5.67 -18.65
N VAL A 112 -8.75 -5.88 -17.34
CA VAL A 112 -8.52 -4.87 -16.30
C VAL A 112 -7.24 -5.10 -15.50
N MET A 113 -6.62 -6.28 -15.64
CA MET A 113 -5.37 -6.67 -15.00
C MET A 113 -4.32 -7.06 -16.05
N PRO A 114 -3.60 -6.06 -16.61
CA PRO A 114 -2.61 -6.29 -17.65
C PRO A 114 -1.41 -7.11 -17.16
N PRO A 115 -0.71 -7.83 -18.06
CA PRO A 115 0.47 -8.60 -17.71
C PRO A 115 1.60 -7.70 -17.18
N ASN A 116 2.44 -8.26 -16.32
CA ASN A 116 3.65 -7.58 -15.87
C ASN A 116 4.64 -7.39 -17.02
N LEU A 117 5.41 -6.30 -16.92
CA LEU A 117 6.68 -6.15 -17.63
C LEU A 117 7.80 -6.64 -16.71
N TRP A 118 8.94 -7.01 -17.27
CA TRP A 118 10.12 -7.46 -16.52
C TRP A 118 11.39 -6.94 -17.19
N PRO A 119 12.31 -6.28 -16.45
CA PRO A 119 13.49 -5.69 -17.06
C PRO A 119 14.56 -6.72 -17.38
N ALA A 120 14.88 -6.91 -18.66
CA ALA A 120 15.88 -7.87 -19.11
C ALA A 120 17.30 -7.53 -18.62
N GLU A 121 17.58 -6.24 -18.39
CA GLU A 121 18.86 -5.76 -17.89
C GLU A 121 19.11 -6.10 -16.41
N VAL A 122 18.08 -6.49 -15.65
CA VAL A 122 18.17 -6.91 -14.25
C VAL A 122 17.45 -8.26 -14.10
N PRO A 123 18.10 -9.39 -14.47
CA PRO A 123 17.44 -10.69 -14.58
C PRO A 123 16.78 -11.20 -13.29
N ASP A 124 17.29 -10.76 -12.14
CA ASP A 124 16.81 -11.13 -10.82
C ASP A 124 15.70 -10.20 -10.27
N PHE A 125 15.33 -9.15 -11.01
CA PHE A 125 14.20 -8.28 -10.68
C PHE A 125 12.88 -9.06 -10.57
N ARG A 126 12.64 -9.99 -11.51
CA ARG A 126 11.44 -10.83 -11.48
C ARG A 126 11.42 -11.80 -10.29
N PRO A 127 12.41 -12.69 -10.09
CA PRO A 127 12.35 -13.66 -9.02
C PRO A 127 12.27 -13.01 -7.63
N HIS A 128 13.04 -11.96 -7.35
CA HIS A 128 12.98 -11.30 -6.05
C HIS A 128 11.72 -10.43 -5.90
N GLY A 129 11.43 -9.59 -6.90
CA GLY A 129 10.28 -8.69 -6.84
C GLY A 129 8.94 -9.40 -6.76
N TYR A 130 8.78 -10.53 -7.48
CA TYR A 130 7.54 -11.31 -7.41
C TYR A 130 7.47 -12.19 -6.15
N ALA A 131 8.58 -12.74 -5.67
CA ALA A 131 8.59 -13.45 -4.38
C ALA A 131 8.22 -12.51 -3.22
N LEU A 132 8.71 -11.25 -3.24
CA LEU A 132 8.31 -10.24 -2.25
C LEU A 132 6.83 -9.87 -2.39
N TYR A 133 6.32 -9.75 -3.62
CA TYR A 133 4.89 -9.56 -3.88
C TYR A 133 4.06 -10.65 -3.20
N GLU A 134 4.39 -11.92 -3.44
CA GLU A 134 3.64 -13.06 -2.88
C GLU A 134 3.73 -13.12 -1.35
N ALA A 135 4.90 -12.83 -0.78
CA ALA A 135 5.09 -12.81 0.67
C ALA A 135 4.25 -11.70 1.35
N LEU A 136 4.20 -10.50 0.76
CA LEU A 136 3.38 -9.39 1.27
C LEU A 136 1.87 -9.64 1.07
N ASP A 137 1.48 -10.29 -0.02
CA ASP A 137 0.09 -10.70 -0.27
C ASP A 137 -0.42 -11.71 0.77
N GLN A 138 0.41 -12.70 1.11
CA GLN A 138 0.12 -13.68 2.16
C GLN A 138 0.03 -13.02 3.55
N LEU A 139 0.97 -12.12 3.87
CA LEU A 139 0.94 -11.36 5.12
C LEU A 139 -0.33 -10.49 5.20
N GLY A 140 -0.68 -9.77 4.14
CA GLY A 140 -1.88 -8.96 4.08
C GLY A 140 -3.16 -9.79 4.25
N THR A 141 -3.22 -10.98 3.66
CA THR A 141 -4.32 -11.93 3.87
C THR A 141 -4.47 -12.32 5.35
N ARG A 142 -3.34 -12.56 6.04
CA ARG A 142 -3.35 -12.87 7.49
C ARG A 142 -3.84 -11.69 8.32
N VAL A 143 -3.43 -10.46 7.99
CA VAL A 143 -3.93 -9.24 8.66
C VAL A 143 -5.45 -9.10 8.44
N LEU A 144 -5.93 -9.32 7.21
CA LEU A 144 -7.36 -9.30 6.90
C LEU A 144 -8.17 -10.34 7.67
N CYS A 145 -7.60 -11.52 7.96
CA CYS A 145 -8.27 -12.52 8.81
C CYS A 145 -8.46 -12.00 10.25
N GLY A 146 -7.46 -11.33 10.82
CA GLY A 146 -7.58 -10.67 12.12
C GLY A 146 -8.63 -9.55 12.14
N LEU A 147 -8.64 -8.72 11.09
CA LEU A 147 -9.62 -7.65 10.93
C LEU A 147 -11.05 -8.20 10.76
N ALA A 148 -11.23 -9.28 10.01
CA ALA A 148 -12.54 -9.94 9.82
C ALA A 148 -13.10 -10.42 11.16
N LEU A 149 -12.30 -11.14 11.95
CA LEU A 149 -12.70 -11.63 13.27
C LEU A 149 -13.12 -10.48 14.21
N HIS A 150 -12.38 -9.38 14.21
CA HIS A 150 -12.68 -8.24 15.09
C HIS A 150 -14.04 -7.59 14.80
N ILE A 151 -14.49 -7.54 13.54
CA ILE A 151 -15.84 -7.06 13.17
C ILE A 151 -16.88 -8.18 13.10
N GLY A 152 -16.59 -9.37 13.65
CA GLY A 152 -17.55 -10.47 13.73
C GLY A 152 -17.86 -11.15 12.40
N LEU A 153 -16.96 -11.06 11.43
CA LEU A 153 -17.01 -11.82 10.18
C LEU A 153 -16.29 -13.17 10.34
N PRO A 154 -16.58 -14.17 9.47
CA PRO A 154 -15.79 -15.40 9.40
C PRO A 154 -14.31 -15.10 9.17
N GLU A 155 -13.42 -15.89 9.78
CA GLU A 155 -11.96 -15.72 9.69
C GLU A 155 -11.46 -15.53 8.26
N HIS A 156 -11.92 -16.37 7.34
CA HIS A 156 -11.51 -16.35 5.93
C HIS A 156 -12.46 -15.56 5.03
N TYR A 157 -13.24 -14.61 5.58
CA TYR A 157 -14.21 -13.82 4.81
C TYR A 157 -13.61 -13.15 3.57
N PHE A 158 -12.33 -12.73 3.65
CA PHE A 158 -11.65 -12.06 2.54
C PHE A 158 -10.97 -13.02 1.56
N GLY A 159 -10.87 -14.32 1.86
CA GLY A 159 -10.07 -15.27 1.08
C GLY A 159 -10.50 -15.36 -0.39
N ASP A 160 -11.82 -15.40 -0.66
CA ASP A 160 -12.41 -15.41 -2.00
C ASP A 160 -12.54 -14.00 -2.63
N LYS A 161 -12.18 -12.96 -1.87
CA LYS A 161 -12.25 -11.55 -2.30
C LYS A 161 -10.89 -11.00 -2.69
N THR A 162 -9.80 -11.71 -2.42
CA THR A 162 -8.43 -11.24 -2.67
C THR A 162 -7.56 -12.27 -3.41
N ASP A 163 -8.07 -13.47 -3.69
CA ASP A 163 -7.36 -14.54 -4.40
C ASP A 163 -6.94 -14.16 -5.83
N GLN A 164 -7.71 -13.28 -6.47
CA GLN A 164 -7.43 -12.68 -7.77
C GLN A 164 -7.34 -11.15 -7.70
N GLY A 165 -6.94 -10.62 -6.54
CA GLY A 165 -6.93 -9.19 -6.29
C GLY A 165 -6.03 -8.41 -7.24
N ASN A 166 -6.43 -7.19 -7.59
CA ASN A 166 -5.60 -6.28 -8.42
C ASN A 166 -4.49 -5.61 -7.59
N SER A 167 -3.86 -6.35 -6.69
CA SER A 167 -2.84 -5.85 -5.77
C SER A 167 -1.57 -5.45 -6.52
N ILE A 168 -0.87 -4.45 -6.01
CA ILE A 168 0.29 -3.84 -6.66
C ILE A 168 1.45 -3.73 -5.66
N LEU A 169 2.61 -4.29 -6.01
CA LEU A 169 3.89 -3.92 -5.40
C LEU A 169 4.47 -2.75 -6.19
N ARG A 170 4.80 -1.65 -5.50
CA ARG A 170 5.32 -0.43 -6.11
C ARG A 170 6.69 -0.10 -5.56
N PRO A 171 7.79 -0.54 -6.17
CA PRO A 171 9.09 0.05 -5.92
C PRO A 171 9.11 1.52 -6.37
N ILE A 172 9.49 2.43 -5.47
CA ILE A 172 9.58 3.87 -5.70
C ILE A 172 11.01 4.31 -5.38
N HIS A 173 11.59 5.10 -6.28
CA HIS A 173 12.84 5.78 -6.07
C HIS A 173 12.61 7.30 -5.99
N TYR A 174 13.00 7.87 -4.86
CA TYR A 174 13.11 9.31 -4.64
C TYR A 174 14.59 9.69 -4.74
N PRO A 175 14.98 10.51 -5.73
CA PRO A 175 16.35 10.91 -5.92
C PRO A 175 16.80 11.85 -4.78
N PRO A 176 18.11 12.08 -4.65
CA PRO A 176 18.67 13.04 -3.71
C PRO A 176 18.06 14.43 -3.87
N ILE A 177 17.71 15.08 -2.75
CA ILE A 177 17.32 16.48 -2.73
C ILE A 177 18.60 17.33 -2.84
N THR A 178 18.78 17.97 -4.00
CA THR A 178 19.98 18.77 -4.32
C THR A 178 19.77 20.28 -4.19
N GLN A 179 18.53 20.74 -3.99
CA GLN A 179 18.17 22.15 -3.86
C GLN A 179 17.69 22.46 -2.44
N ASP A 180 18.06 23.63 -1.91
CA ASP A 180 17.72 24.03 -0.54
C ASP A 180 16.26 24.49 -0.37
N ASN A 181 15.52 24.72 -1.47
CA ASN A 181 14.16 25.27 -1.49
C ASN A 181 13.07 24.25 -1.87
N ILE A 182 13.28 22.95 -1.65
CA ILE A 182 12.23 21.94 -1.89
C ILE A 182 11.31 21.89 -0.66
N PRO A 183 9.97 21.88 -0.84
CA PRO A 183 9.03 21.68 0.27
C PRO A 183 9.42 20.46 1.11
N ASN A 184 9.14 20.51 2.42
CA ASN A 184 9.55 19.49 3.37
C ASN A 184 8.80 18.14 3.22
N GLU A 185 8.06 17.94 2.13
CA GLU A 185 7.21 16.77 1.90
C GLU A 185 7.72 15.98 0.67
N ARG A 186 8.06 14.70 0.88
CA ARG A 186 8.43 13.74 -0.17
C ARG A 186 7.20 13.04 -0.76
N ALA A 187 6.15 12.91 0.03
CA ALA A 187 4.83 12.51 -0.44
C ALA A 187 3.81 13.37 0.30
N GLY A 188 2.96 14.08 -0.44
CA GLY A 188 1.92 14.93 0.13
C GLY A 188 0.89 14.13 0.91
N ALA A 189 0.08 14.81 1.73
CA ALA A 189 -1.02 14.18 2.45
C ALA A 189 -2.00 13.47 1.49
N HIS A 190 -2.20 12.17 1.69
CA HIS A 190 -3.13 11.36 0.91
C HIS A 190 -3.69 10.18 1.72
N GLU A 191 -4.68 9.53 1.15
CA GLU A 191 -5.27 8.27 1.59
C GLU A 191 -5.02 7.22 0.51
N ASP A 192 -4.94 5.96 0.93
CA ASP A 192 -4.79 4.83 0.02
C ASP A 192 -6.16 4.34 -0.45
N ILE A 193 -6.28 3.99 -1.73
CA ILE A 193 -7.59 3.64 -2.32
C ILE A 193 -8.00 2.19 -1.97
N ASN A 194 -7.04 1.31 -1.76
CA ASN A 194 -7.18 -0.15 -1.69
C ASN A 194 -7.76 -0.69 -0.36
N PHE A 195 -7.66 -2.00 -0.09
CA PHE A 195 -8.10 -2.56 1.21
C PHE A 195 -7.11 -2.22 2.31
N ILE A 196 -5.87 -2.68 2.17
CA ILE A 196 -4.78 -2.37 3.08
C ILE A 196 -3.48 -2.18 2.32
N THR A 197 -2.61 -1.33 2.82
CA THR A 197 -1.27 -1.13 2.28
C THR A 197 -0.24 -1.65 3.27
N LEU A 198 0.75 -2.38 2.79
CA LEU A 198 1.88 -2.87 3.58
C LEU A 198 3.15 -2.15 3.14
N LEU A 199 3.79 -1.45 4.07
CA LEU A 199 5.01 -0.69 3.84
C LEU A 199 6.15 -1.25 4.70
N VAL A 200 7.19 -1.78 4.04
CA VAL A 200 8.37 -2.32 4.70
C VAL A 200 9.09 -1.24 5.53
N GLY A 201 9.37 -1.52 6.81
CA GLY A 201 9.78 -0.54 7.83
C GLY A 201 11.06 0.23 7.53
N ALA A 202 12.01 -0.34 6.78
CA ALA A 202 13.22 0.36 6.34
C ALA A 202 12.91 1.63 5.51
N SER A 203 11.68 1.76 5.02
CA SER A 203 11.19 2.91 4.26
C SER A 203 10.24 3.81 5.04
N ALA A 204 9.90 3.52 6.30
CA ALA A 204 8.93 4.30 7.08
C ALA A 204 9.49 5.60 7.67
N GLU A 205 10.81 5.85 7.61
CA GLU A 205 11.40 7.11 8.10
C GLU A 205 10.73 8.32 7.41
N GLY A 206 10.18 9.23 8.22
CA GLY A 206 9.44 10.41 7.76
C GLY A 206 7.94 10.20 7.54
N LEU A 207 7.41 8.98 7.73
CA LEU A 207 5.97 8.73 7.67
C LEU A 207 5.25 9.38 8.85
N GLU A 208 4.21 10.16 8.56
CA GLU A 208 3.32 10.77 9.55
C GLU A 208 1.87 10.43 9.22
N VAL A 209 1.07 10.16 10.25
CA VAL A 209 -0.38 9.90 10.16
C VAL A 209 -1.16 11.03 10.84
N LEU A 210 -2.26 11.47 10.24
CA LEU A 210 -3.12 12.51 10.81
C LEU A 210 -4.06 11.90 11.85
N SER A 211 -3.90 12.27 13.12
CA SER A 211 -4.75 11.82 14.22
C SER A 211 -5.21 13.03 15.04
N GLU A 212 -6.52 13.19 15.23
CA GLU A 212 -7.10 14.28 16.03
C GLU A 212 -6.65 15.70 15.58
N GLY A 213 -6.35 15.86 14.29
CA GLY A 213 -5.88 17.12 13.71
C GLY A 213 -4.38 17.37 13.84
N GLU A 214 -3.63 16.45 14.45
CA GLU A 214 -2.18 16.52 14.60
C GLU A 214 -1.49 15.43 13.76
N TRP A 215 -0.33 15.77 13.19
CA TRP A 215 0.52 14.80 12.48
C TRP A 215 1.36 14.02 13.49
N LEU A 216 1.09 12.72 13.61
CA LEU A 216 1.82 11.81 14.48
C LEU A 216 2.88 11.05 13.68
N PRO A 217 4.16 11.07 14.10
CA PRO A 217 5.20 10.29 13.44
C PRO A 217 4.97 8.79 13.67
N VAL A 218 5.06 8.01 12.60
CA VAL A 218 5.07 6.54 12.66
C VAL A 218 6.53 6.11 12.79
N THR A 219 6.88 5.54 13.94
CA THR A 219 8.22 4.98 14.17
C THR A 219 8.12 3.46 14.17
N THR A 220 8.89 2.81 13.31
CA THR A 220 8.99 1.36 13.26
C THR A 220 10.19 0.89 14.04
N GLU A 221 10.02 -0.10 14.91
CA GLU A 221 11.11 -0.80 15.55
C GLU A 221 11.54 -2.01 14.70
N GLY A 222 12.84 -2.18 14.48
CA GLY A 222 13.40 -3.35 13.80
C GLY A 222 12.93 -3.50 12.35
N ASP A 223 12.42 -4.68 12.02
CA ASP A 223 11.95 -5.09 10.70
C ASP A 223 10.43 -4.96 10.53
N ALA A 224 9.72 -4.33 11.46
CA ALA A 224 8.27 -4.23 11.43
C ALA A 224 7.75 -3.61 10.12
N ILE A 225 6.60 -4.11 9.65
CA ILE A 225 5.92 -3.63 8.45
C ILE A 225 4.77 -2.73 8.89
N VAL A 226 4.74 -1.48 8.43
CA VAL A 226 3.61 -0.58 8.66
C VAL A 226 2.46 -1.03 7.78
N VAL A 227 1.27 -1.17 8.35
CA VAL A 227 0.07 -1.56 7.62
C VAL A 227 -1.05 -0.59 7.90
N ASN A 228 -1.64 -0.02 6.85
CA ASN A 228 -2.76 0.91 6.96
C ASN A 228 -3.98 0.45 6.18
N ILE A 229 -5.14 0.94 6.62
CA ILE A 229 -6.44 0.76 5.96
C ILE A 229 -6.52 1.73 4.79
N GLY A 230 -7.12 1.28 3.69
CA GLY A 230 -7.48 2.12 2.55
C GLY A 230 -8.99 2.31 2.40
N ASP A 231 -9.36 3.17 1.46
CA ASP A 231 -10.71 3.65 1.22
C ASP A 231 -11.71 2.53 0.95
N MET A 232 -11.31 1.48 0.22
CA MET A 232 -12.19 0.34 -0.08
C MET A 232 -12.58 -0.43 1.18
N LEU A 233 -11.65 -0.65 2.12
CA LEU A 233 -11.96 -1.35 3.37
C LEU A 233 -12.65 -0.42 4.37
N GLN A 234 -12.33 0.87 4.37
CA GLN A 234 -13.11 1.88 5.11
C GLN A 234 -14.57 1.85 4.66
N ARG A 235 -14.82 1.84 3.36
CA ARG A 235 -16.18 1.75 2.79
C ARG A 235 -16.89 0.47 3.19
N LEU A 236 -16.24 -0.68 2.96
CA LEU A 236 -16.79 -2.00 3.28
C LEU A 236 -17.11 -2.15 4.78
N SER A 237 -16.27 -1.59 5.66
CA SER A 237 -16.45 -1.62 7.11
C SER A 237 -17.35 -0.50 7.65
N ASN A 238 -18.03 0.26 6.79
CA ASN A 238 -18.87 1.41 7.16
C ASN A 238 -18.15 2.42 8.08
N HIS A 239 -16.88 2.69 7.80
CA HIS A 239 -15.97 3.52 8.60
C HIS A 239 -15.70 3.02 10.03
N VAL A 240 -15.92 1.73 10.33
CA VAL A 240 -15.37 1.13 11.57
C VAL A 240 -13.84 1.16 11.54
N TYR A 241 -13.25 0.94 10.37
CA TYR A 241 -11.83 1.14 10.14
C TYR A 241 -11.61 2.40 9.27
N PRO A 242 -11.08 3.50 9.83
CA PRO A 242 -10.78 4.69 9.05
C PRO A 242 -9.62 4.47 8.07
N SER A 243 -9.78 5.00 6.84
CA SER A 243 -8.69 5.27 5.91
C SER A 243 -8.09 6.61 6.32
N THR A 244 -6.92 6.58 6.96
CA THR A 244 -6.37 7.77 7.59
C THR A 244 -5.38 8.48 6.66
N SER A 245 -5.58 9.78 6.50
CA SER A 245 -4.65 10.65 5.80
C SER A 245 -3.24 10.53 6.39
N HIS A 246 -2.25 10.29 5.51
CA HIS A 246 -0.85 10.16 5.88
C HIS A 246 0.05 10.90 4.87
N ARG A 247 1.27 11.25 5.29
CA ARG A 247 2.27 11.94 4.45
C ARG A 247 3.67 11.43 4.75
N VAL A 248 4.62 11.75 3.87
CA VAL A 248 6.05 11.50 4.13
C VAL A 248 6.79 12.82 4.10
N VAL A 249 7.35 13.22 5.24
CA VAL A 249 8.20 14.41 5.36
C VAL A 249 9.68 14.05 5.18
N ASN A 250 10.51 15.02 4.84
CA ASN A 250 11.96 14.80 4.89
C ASN A 250 12.41 14.59 6.34
N PRO A 251 13.30 13.61 6.60
CA PRO A 251 13.89 13.48 7.92
C PRO A 251 14.67 14.75 8.26
N PRO A 252 14.70 15.19 9.53
CA PRO A 252 15.38 16.45 9.91
C PRO A 252 16.92 16.37 9.89
N ASN A 253 17.48 15.25 9.42
CA ASN A 253 18.90 14.90 9.52
C ASN A 253 19.60 14.86 8.15
N ALA A 254 20.89 14.50 8.12
CA ALA A 254 21.67 14.41 6.88
C ALA A 254 21.10 13.39 5.87
N ASN A 255 20.24 12.45 6.28
CA ASN A 255 19.56 11.52 5.38
C ASN A 255 18.53 12.23 4.48
N ALA A 256 18.09 13.46 4.81
CA ALA A 256 17.22 14.25 3.95
C ALA A 256 17.78 14.43 2.53
N ARG A 257 19.11 14.41 2.39
CA ARG A 257 19.82 14.59 1.11
C ARG A 257 20.18 13.27 0.43
N LYS A 258 19.88 12.12 1.01
CA LYS A 258 20.14 10.80 0.42
C LYS A 258 18.97 10.37 -0.49
N PRO A 259 19.24 9.50 -1.49
CA PRO A 259 18.15 8.84 -2.21
C PRO A 259 17.36 7.97 -1.23
N ARG A 260 16.04 7.88 -1.44
CA ARG A 260 15.14 7.04 -0.64
C ARG A 260 14.46 6.04 -1.55
N TYR A 261 14.44 4.79 -1.11
CA TYR A 261 13.68 3.72 -1.75
C TYR A 261 12.52 3.33 -0.85
N SER A 262 11.36 3.13 -1.45
CA SER A 262 10.13 2.74 -0.77
C SER A 262 9.43 1.68 -1.58
N VAL A 263 8.96 0.61 -0.95
CA VAL A 263 8.29 -0.49 -1.65
C VAL A 263 6.94 -0.79 -1.00
N PRO A 264 5.94 0.11 -1.10
CA PRO A 264 4.58 -0.19 -0.66
C PRO A 264 3.96 -1.32 -1.49
N PHE A 265 3.19 -2.17 -0.83
CA PHE A 265 2.32 -3.17 -1.42
C PHE A 265 0.87 -2.81 -1.14
N PHE A 266 0.13 -2.48 -2.20
CA PHE A 266 -1.28 -2.10 -2.14
C PHE A 266 -2.15 -3.33 -2.37
N LEU A 267 -2.65 -3.94 -1.29
CA LEU A 267 -3.53 -5.10 -1.37
C LEU A 267 -4.92 -4.65 -1.79
N HIS A 268 -5.35 -5.07 -2.99
CA HIS A 268 -6.68 -4.81 -3.53
C HIS A 268 -7.54 -6.07 -3.49
N PRO A 269 -8.88 -5.93 -3.36
CA PRO A 269 -9.80 -7.01 -3.67
C PRO A 269 -9.79 -7.38 -5.17
N ASN A 270 -10.49 -8.48 -5.48
CA ASN A 270 -10.84 -8.86 -6.84
C ASN A 270 -11.69 -7.73 -7.47
N PRO A 271 -11.54 -7.47 -8.78
CA PRO A 271 -12.22 -6.37 -9.49
C PRO A 271 -13.75 -6.31 -9.32
N ASP A 272 -14.40 -7.45 -9.11
CA ASP A 272 -15.86 -7.61 -9.02
C ASP A 272 -16.43 -7.56 -7.58
N VAL A 273 -15.57 -7.47 -6.56
CA VAL A 273 -16.02 -7.37 -5.16
C VAL A 273 -16.86 -6.12 -4.97
N VAL A 274 -18.09 -6.29 -4.52
CA VAL A 274 -19.01 -5.19 -4.21
C VAL A 274 -18.66 -4.60 -2.84
N LEU A 275 -18.45 -3.28 -2.79
CA LEU A 275 -18.05 -2.54 -1.60
C LEU A 275 -19.25 -1.99 -0.82
N ASP A 276 -20.21 -2.86 -0.55
CA ASP A 276 -21.37 -2.54 0.28
C ASP A 276 -21.04 -2.75 1.75
N PRO A 277 -21.45 -1.86 2.67
CA PRO A 277 -21.27 -2.05 4.09
C PRO A 277 -21.67 -3.44 4.59
N VAL A 278 -20.76 -4.13 5.26
CA VAL A 278 -21.09 -5.39 5.91
C VAL A 278 -22.06 -5.13 7.05
N VAL A 279 -23.07 -6.02 7.20
CA VAL A 279 -24.17 -5.83 8.15
C VAL A 279 -23.69 -5.73 9.61
N GLN A 280 -22.56 -6.36 9.94
CA GLN A 280 -21.94 -6.31 11.26
C GLN A 280 -21.43 -4.90 11.63
N CYS A 281 -21.16 -4.05 10.64
CA CYS A 281 -20.70 -2.67 10.83
C CYS A 281 -21.82 -1.64 10.78
N ILE A 282 -23.07 -2.06 10.58
CA ILE A 282 -24.25 -1.19 10.53
C ILE A 282 -25.00 -1.30 11.86
N THR A 283 -25.09 -0.21 12.59
CA THR A 283 -25.79 -0.13 13.88
C THR A 283 -26.68 1.12 13.93
N PRO A 284 -27.58 1.27 14.93
CA PRO A 284 -28.34 2.51 15.10
C PRO A 284 -27.44 3.76 15.21
N ASP A 285 -26.26 3.63 15.83
CA ASP A 285 -25.30 4.72 16.02
C ASP A 285 -24.31 4.87 14.85
N ASN A 286 -24.24 3.87 13.95
CA ASN A 286 -23.47 3.92 12.70
C ASN A 286 -24.33 3.35 11.55
N PRO A 287 -25.37 4.08 11.10
CA PRO A 287 -26.20 3.64 9.99
C PRO A 287 -25.37 3.52 8.71
N SER A 288 -25.89 2.82 7.70
CA SER A 288 -25.20 2.71 6.40
C SER A 288 -24.92 4.11 5.83
N ARG A 289 -23.65 4.37 5.51
CA ARG A 289 -23.20 5.65 4.94
C ARG A 289 -23.34 5.72 3.42
N TYR A 290 -23.65 4.60 2.79
CA TYR A 290 -23.69 4.46 1.34
C TYR A 290 -25.06 3.95 0.91
N SER A 291 -25.67 4.67 -0.04
CA SER A 291 -26.95 4.31 -0.66
C SER A 291 -26.80 3.53 -1.95
N ASP A 292 -25.63 3.62 -2.58
CA ASP A 292 -25.35 3.06 -3.90
C ASP A 292 -24.29 1.97 -3.79
N SER A 293 -24.49 0.87 -4.52
CA SER A 293 -23.49 -0.19 -4.64
C SER A 293 -22.44 0.15 -5.69
N ILE A 294 -21.20 -0.28 -5.47
CA ILE A 294 -20.09 -0.11 -6.40
C ILE A 294 -19.12 -1.27 -6.29
N THR A 295 -18.63 -1.77 -7.41
CA THR A 295 -17.55 -2.77 -7.42
C THR A 295 -16.20 -2.13 -7.11
N SER A 296 -15.24 -2.96 -6.70
CA SER A 296 -13.89 -2.48 -6.42
C SER A 296 -13.21 -1.87 -7.65
N HIS A 297 -13.44 -2.43 -8.84
CA HIS A 297 -12.90 -1.88 -10.08
C HIS A 297 -13.53 -0.52 -10.42
N GLU A 298 -14.85 -0.40 -10.33
CA GLU A 298 -15.54 0.88 -10.56
C GLU A 298 -15.07 1.95 -9.57
N TYR A 299 -14.92 1.58 -8.30
CA TYR A 299 -14.41 2.48 -7.26
C TYR A 299 -12.97 2.91 -7.55
N LEU A 300 -12.08 1.98 -7.93
CA LEU A 300 -10.72 2.31 -8.34
C LEU A 300 -10.72 3.29 -9.51
N MET A 301 -11.51 3.03 -10.56
CA MET A 301 -11.62 3.90 -11.73
C MET A 301 -12.17 5.28 -11.39
N GLN A 302 -13.12 5.37 -10.46
CA GLN A 302 -13.61 6.65 -9.94
C GLN A 302 -12.47 7.42 -9.26
N ARG A 303 -11.74 6.80 -8.33
CA ARG A 303 -10.66 7.46 -7.58
C ARG A 303 -9.50 7.86 -8.50
N LEU A 304 -9.11 7.02 -9.46
CA LEU A 304 -8.07 7.34 -10.44
C LEU A 304 -8.41 8.57 -11.29
N ARG A 305 -9.68 8.75 -11.69
CA ARG A 305 -10.16 9.96 -12.39
C ARG A 305 -10.14 11.19 -11.49
N GLU A 306 -10.55 11.05 -10.23
CA GLU A 306 -10.54 12.15 -9.25
C GLU A 306 -9.12 12.69 -8.99
N ILE A 307 -8.10 11.82 -9.05
CA ILE A 307 -6.68 12.19 -8.96
C ILE A 307 -6.00 12.43 -10.32
N LYS A 308 -6.77 12.43 -11.42
CA LYS A 308 -6.32 12.74 -12.79
C LYS A 308 -5.20 11.84 -13.32
N LEU A 309 -5.16 10.58 -12.92
CA LEU A 309 -4.23 9.59 -13.49
C LEU A 309 -4.75 8.98 -14.80
N ILE A 310 -6.07 9.02 -15.01
CA ILE A 310 -6.77 8.56 -16.22
C ILE A 310 -7.91 9.51 -16.58
#